data_AF-A0A6M3IRP9-F1
#
_entry.id   AF-A0A6M3IRP9-F1
#
_cell.length_a   1.000
_cell.length_b   1.000
_cell.length_c   1.000
_cell.angle_alpha   90.00
_cell.angle_beta   90.00
_cell.angle_gamma   90.00
#
_symmetry.space_group_name_H-M   'P 1'
#
loop_
_entity.id
_entity.type
_entity.pdbx_description
1 polymer ?
#
loop_
_entity_poly.entity_id
_entity_poly.type
_entity_poly.pdbx_seq_one_letter_code
_entity_poly.pdbx_strand_id
1 'polypeptide(L)'
;MTTGLVDTDVVAIAEEVKREYPTKVGDNVGTGDMPTTVIVDQRRGLIPIYDTKTGELSKIPLFMLKQILRRRHRDGSPMFTVDKPTFAPPAGVIKCVLHKGNPSRAKFDEMKLPVCNKPNITSEYMLDRHMELKHPSVYKLLERERREQERKEDRELQRMMVESLAGNKAKADGAEAKPAKSELTCEHCGADFGTKGVLDKHIEEMHK
;
A
#
# COMPACT_ATOMS: atom_id res chain seq x y z
N MET A 1 4.57 -25.38 35.92
CA MET A 1 5.97 -25.55 36.32
C MET A 1 6.85 -25.14 35.15
N THR A 2 7.28 -23.88 35.13
CA THR A 2 8.13 -23.32 34.07
C THR A 2 9.57 -23.71 34.34
N THR A 3 10.06 -24.77 33.71
CA THR A 3 11.48 -25.13 33.67
C THR A 3 12.23 -24.08 32.86
N GLY A 4 12.62 -22.99 33.53
CA GLY A 4 13.54 -22.02 32.94
C GLY A 4 14.90 -22.70 32.77
N LEU A 5 15.44 -22.67 31.55
CA LEU A 5 16.82 -23.04 31.28
C LEU A 5 17.72 -22.30 32.28
N VAL A 6 18.48 -23.07 33.05
CA VAL A 6 19.43 -22.56 34.03
C VAL A 6 20.66 -22.06 33.27
N ASP A 7 21.44 -21.12 33.82
CA ASP A 7 22.64 -20.58 33.14
C ASP A 7 23.62 -21.68 32.68
N THR A 8 23.63 -22.84 33.35
CA THR A 8 24.39 -24.04 32.97
C THR A 8 23.94 -24.63 31.65
N ASP A 9 22.64 -24.64 31.37
CA ASP A 9 22.06 -25.23 30.16
C ASP A 9 22.38 -24.37 28.93
N VAL A 10 22.37 -23.04 29.10
CA VAL A 10 22.77 -22.10 28.03
C VAL A 10 24.25 -22.23 27.69
N VAL A 11 25.09 -22.52 28.70
CA VAL A 11 26.53 -22.76 28.49
C VAL A 11 26.76 -24.08 27.76
N ALA A 12 26.06 -25.15 28.16
CA ALA A 12 26.15 -26.46 27.51
C ALA A 12 25.73 -26.40 26.04
N ILE A 13 24.56 -25.79 25.74
CA ILE A 13 24.08 -25.60 24.36
C ILE A 13 25.10 -24.78 23.54
N ALA A 14 25.66 -23.72 24.12
CA ALA A 14 26.66 -22.92 23.42
C ALA A 14 27.98 -23.66 23.16
N GLU A 15 28.35 -24.64 24.00
CA GLU A 15 29.53 -25.48 23.80
C GLU A 15 29.29 -26.58 22.76
N GLU A 16 28.12 -27.20 22.75
CA GLU A 16 27.73 -28.14 21.69
C GLU A 16 27.72 -27.47 20.31
N VAL A 17 27.13 -26.27 20.22
CA VAL A 17 27.10 -25.50 18.97
C VAL A 17 28.51 -25.04 18.56
N LYS A 18 29.40 -24.73 19.51
CA LYS A 18 30.82 -24.44 19.21
C LYS A 18 31.55 -25.65 18.61
N ARG A 19 31.21 -26.86 19.05
CA ARG A 19 31.80 -28.11 18.54
C ARG A 19 31.34 -28.39 17.11
N GLU A 20 30.09 -28.12 16.81
CA GLU A 20 29.51 -28.30 15.47
C GLU A 20 30.00 -27.22 14.47
N TYR A 21 30.24 -25.99 14.94
CA TYR A 21 30.70 -24.86 14.14
C TYR A 21 32.04 -24.28 14.65
N PRO A 22 33.18 -24.97 14.43
CA PRO A 22 34.47 -24.50 14.91
C PRO A 22 34.91 -23.23 14.16
N THR A 23 35.14 -22.15 14.91
CA THR A 23 35.79 -20.94 14.40
C THR A 23 37.29 -21.19 14.24
N LYS A 24 37.79 -21.21 13.00
CA LYS A 24 39.25 -21.18 12.76
C LYS A 24 39.76 -19.76 13.01
N VAL A 25 40.71 -19.61 13.92
CA VAL A 25 41.46 -18.37 14.10
C VAL A 25 42.39 -18.24 12.89
N GLY A 26 42.26 -17.16 12.12
CA GLY A 26 43.16 -16.88 11.00
C GLY A 26 44.54 -16.44 11.49
N ASP A 27 45.60 -16.81 10.77
CA ASP A 27 46.96 -16.42 11.07
C ASP A 27 47.15 -14.90 10.96
N ASN A 28 47.88 -14.33 11.92
CA ASN A 28 48.19 -12.90 11.96
C ASN A 28 49.11 -12.53 10.80
N VAL A 29 48.59 -11.87 9.76
CA VAL A 29 49.42 -11.23 8.73
C VAL A 29 49.38 -9.72 8.96
N GLY A 30 50.33 -9.22 9.75
CA GLY A 30 50.48 -7.80 10.05
C GLY A 30 51.85 -7.47 10.62
N THR A 31 52.78 -7.08 9.74
CA THR A 31 54.09 -6.53 10.11
C THR A 31 53.92 -5.03 10.43
N GLY A 32 53.51 -4.69 11.65
CA GLY A 32 53.36 -3.30 12.10
C GLY A 32 52.70 -3.21 13.48
N ASP A 33 53.17 -2.27 14.30
CA ASP A 33 53.06 -2.19 15.77
C ASP A 33 51.65 -2.07 16.39
N MET A 34 50.58 -2.40 15.67
CA MET A 34 49.30 -2.75 16.27
C MET A 34 48.64 -3.87 15.46
N PRO A 35 48.49 -5.09 16.01
CA PRO A 35 47.83 -6.18 15.31
C PRO A 35 46.32 -5.86 15.20
N THR A 36 45.93 -5.30 14.06
CA THR A 36 44.53 -5.22 13.67
C THR A 36 44.14 -6.59 13.11
N THR A 37 43.49 -7.41 13.95
CA THR A 37 42.91 -8.68 13.52
C THR A 37 41.69 -8.41 12.63
N VAL A 38 41.94 -8.23 11.34
CA VAL A 38 40.86 -8.23 10.35
C VAL A 38 40.43 -9.69 10.17
N ILE A 39 39.37 -10.09 10.87
CA ILE A 39 38.72 -11.39 10.67
C ILE A 39 38.00 -11.34 9.32
N VAL A 40 38.71 -11.70 8.25
CA VAL A 40 38.12 -11.95 6.94
C VAL A 40 37.81 -13.44 6.85
N ASP A 41 36.54 -13.83 7.01
CA ASP A 41 36.07 -15.08 6.38
C ASP A 41 34.54 -15.07 6.15
N GLN A 42 34.14 -15.41 4.93
CA GLN A 42 32.84 -15.07 4.34
C GLN A 42 31.71 -16.07 4.61
N ARG A 43 31.88 -17.10 5.46
CA ARG A 43 30.80 -18.08 5.78
C ARG A 43 30.84 -18.72 7.17
N ARG A 44 31.76 -18.34 8.07
CA ARG A 44 32.04 -19.10 9.30
C ARG A 44 31.58 -18.37 10.55
N GLY A 45 30.58 -18.94 11.23
CA GLY A 45 30.19 -18.57 12.59
C GLY A 45 28.76 -18.02 12.77
N LEU A 46 27.93 -17.96 11.72
CA LEU A 46 26.53 -17.58 11.87
C LEU A 46 25.68 -18.81 12.20
N ILE A 47 25.10 -18.83 13.40
CA ILE A 47 24.18 -19.87 13.86
C ILE A 47 22.75 -19.42 13.59
N PRO A 48 21.91 -20.30 13.02
CA PRO A 48 20.48 -20.07 12.93
C PRO A 48 19.87 -20.12 14.34
N ILE A 49 19.13 -19.08 14.69
CA ILE A 49 18.36 -18.98 15.92
C ILE A 49 16.94 -18.62 15.53
N TYR A 50 15.97 -19.21 16.21
CA TYR A 50 14.54 -19.02 15.99
C TYR A 50 13.93 -18.24 17.16
N ASP A 51 13.00 -17.34 16.88
CA ASP A 51 12.17 -16.72 17.92
C ASP A 51 11.07 -17.72 18.37
N THR A 52 10.87 -17.85 19.68
CA THR A 52 9.94 -18.84 20.26
C THR A 52 8.46 -18.53 20.02
N LYS A 53 8.11 -17.30 19.64
CA LYS A 53 6.73 -16.89 19.33
C LYS A 53 6.47 -16.71 17.84
N THR A 54 7.45 -16.18 17.10
CA THR A 54 7.27 -15.85 15.67
C THR A 54 7.86 -16.90 14.74
N GLY A 55 8.79 -17.73 15.22
CA GLY A 55 9.43 -18.77 14.41
C GLY A 55 10.34 -18.20 13.34
N GLU A 56 10.65 -16.90 13.43
CA GLU A 56 11.49 -16.20 12.48
C GLU A 56 12.94 -16.62 12.65
N LEU A 57 13.58 -16.90 11.51
CA LEU A 57 14.98 -17.29 11.45
C LEU A 57 15.89 -16.06 11.48
N SER A 58 16.65 -15.91 12.55
CA SER A 58 17.75 -14.96 12.65
C SER A 58 19.09 -15.68 12.54
N LYS A 59 20.05 -15.09 11.80
CA LYS A 59 21.41 -15.62 11.69
C LYS A 59 22.34 -14.74 12.50
N ILE A 60 22.95 -15.31 13.53
CA ILE A 60 23.70 -14.54 14.52
C ILE A 60 25.11 -15.13 14.67
N PRO A 61 26.15 -14.30 14.77
CA PRO A 61 27.50 -14.76 15.11
C PRO A 61 27.54 -15.51 16.46
N LEU A 62 28.30 -16.61 16.52
CA LEU A 62 28.43 -17.50 17.68
C LEU A 62 28.82 -16.79 18.98
N PHE A 63 29.63 -15.75 18.92
CA PHE A 63 30.03 -15.00 20.12
C PHE A 63 28.85 -14.27 20.79
N MET A 64 27.79 -13.94 20.03
CA MET A 64 26.58 -13.29 20.57
C MET A 64 25.52 -14.30 21.05
N LEU A 65 25.70 -15.60 20.78
CA LEU A 65 24.71 -16.64 21.11
C LEU A 65 24.35 -16.63 22.59
N LYS A 66 25.35 -16.64 23.48
CA LYS A 66 25.14 -16.63 24.95
C LYS A 66 24.37 -15.40 25.42
N GLN A 67 24.66 -14.23 24.83
CA GLN A 67 23.99 -12.98 25.21
C GLN A 67 22.53 -12.96 24.72
N ILE A 68 22.26 -13.55 23.56
CA ILE A 68 20.94 -13.53 22.94
C ILE A 68 20.02 -14.60 23.54
N LEU A 69 20.52 -15.81 23.84
CA LEU A 69 19.75 -16.85 24.53
C LEU A 69 19.35 -16.46 25.96
N ARG A 70 20.08 -15.52 26.58
CA ARG A 70 19.70 -14.94 27.88
C ARG A 70 18.54 -13.94 27.80
N ARG A 71 18.18 -13.45 26.61
CA ARG A 71 17.05 -12.52 26.46
C ARG A 71 15.73 -13.26 26.67
N ARG A 72 14.87 -12.67 27.50
CA ARG A 72 13.55 -13.22 27.84
C ARG A 72 12.45 -12.26 27.42
N HIS A 73 11.29 -12.79 27.07
CA HIS A 73 10.09 -11.98 26.89
C HIS A 73 9.60 -11.43 28.23
N ARG A 74 8.65 -10.48 28.17
CA ARG A 74 7.94 -9.96 29.36
C ARG A 74 7.29 -11.06 30.20
N ASP A 75 6.97 -12.19 29.55
CA ASP A 75 6.35 -13.37 30.16
C ASP A 75 7.38 -14.32 30.82
N GLY A 76 8.68 -14.00 30.77
CA GLY A 76 9.76 -14.80 31.37
C GLY A 76 10.22 -16.01 30.56
N SER A 77 9.57 -16.32 29.43
CA SER A 77 10.00 -17.35 28.47
C SER A 77 11.26 -16.94 27.68
N PRO A 78 12.10 -17.90 27.24
CA PRO A 78 13.25 -17.59 26.39
C PRO A 78 12.78 -16.97 25.07
N MET A 79 13.41 -15.88 24.65
CA MET A 79 13.04 -15.19 23.41
C MET A 79 13.49 -15.94 22.17
N PHE A 80 14.54 -16.75 22.31
CA PHE A 80 15.24 -17.38 21.21
C PHE A 80 15.57 -18.84 21.51
N THR A 81 15.43 -19.73 20.52
CA THR A 81 15.82 -21.14 20.57
C THR A 81 16.74 -21.50 19.40
N VAL A 82 17.67 -22.42 19.63
CA VAL A 82 18.51 -23.00 18.57
C VAL A 82 17.72 -24.04 17.79
N ASP A 83 16.84 -24.77 18.48
CA ASP A 83 15.95 -25.75 17.86
C ASP A 83 14.88 -25.06 17.02
N LYS A 84 14.68 -25.60 15.82
CA LYS A 84 13.66 -25.13 14.87
C LYS A 84 12.27 -25.42 15.44
N PRO A 85 11.46 -24.40 15.78
CA PRO A 85 10.10 -24.63 16.23
C PRO A 85 9.24 -25.18 15.09
N THR A 86 8.24 -25.99 15.44
CA THR A 86 7.34 -26.65 14.47
C THR A 86 6.39 -25.68 13.77
N PHE A 87 6.20 -24.47 14.30
CA PHE A 87 5.32 -23.48 13.71
C PHE A 87 6.10 -22.61 12.70
N ALA A 88 5.57 -22.49 11.49
CA ALA A 88 6.14 -21.63 10.46
C ALA A 88 5.64 -20.19 10.66
N PRO A 89 6.50 -19.16 10.49
CA PRO A 89 6.05 -17.77 10.51
C PRO A 89 4.94 -17.56 9.47
N PRO A 90 3.95 -16.68 9.73
CA PRO A 90 2.89 -16.39 8.77
C PRO A 90 3.53 -15.87 7.48
N ALA A 91 3.57 -16.74 6.47
CA ALA A 91 4.05 -16.35 5.16
C ALA A 91 3.06 -15.34 4.61
N GLY A 92 3.58 -14.16 4.27
CA GLY A 92 2.76 -13.16 3.62
C GLY A 92 2.17 -13.68 2.32
N VAL A 93 0.89 -13.41 2.10
CA VAL A 93 0.14 -13.88 0.92
C VAL A 93 0.33 -12.93 -0.27
N ILE A 94 0.73 -11.68 -0.01
CA ILE A 94 0.73 -10.61 -1.00
C ILE A 94 2.01 -10.71 -1.85
N LYS A 95 1.83 -10.81 -3.16
CA LYS A 95 2.93 -10.78 -4.15
C LYS A 95 3.29 -9.34 -4.47
N CYS A 96 4.55 -9.09 -4.83
CA CYS A 96 4.96 -7.77 -5.32
C CYS A 96 4.14 -7.35 -6.56
N VAL A 97 3.91 -6.04 -6.73
CA VAL A 97 3.26 -5.46 -7.93
C VAL A 97 3.98 -5.86 -9.22
N LEU A 98 5.31 -5.94 -9.16
CA LEU A 98 6.17 -6.33 -10.28
C LEU A 98 6.40 -7.84 -10.38
N HIS A 99 5.64 -8.65 -9.64
CA HIS A 99 5.76 -10.10 -9.69
C HIS A 99 5.24 -10.67 -11.02
N LYS A 100 5.89 -11.73 -11.51
CA LYS A 100 5.52 -12.40 -12.78
C LYS A 100 4.04 -12.82 -12.84
N GLY A 101 3.47 -13.17 -11.69
CA GLY A 101 2.08 -13.62 -11.56
C GLY A 101 1.05 -12.53 -11.25
N ASN A 102 1.39 -11.23 -11.33
CA ASN A 102 0.43 -10.15 -11.11
C ASN A 102 -0.35 -9.87 -12.42
N PRO A 103 -1.68 -9.68 -12.40
CA PRO A 103 -2.47 -9.39 -13.60
C PRO A 103 -2.01 -8.12 -14.34
N SER A 104 -1.45 -7.15 -13.63
CA SER A 104 -0.95 -5.90 -14.23
C SER A 104 0.41 -6.05 -14.92
N ARG A 105 0.97 -7.26 -15.03
CA ARG A 105 2.30 -7.49 -15.61
C ARG A 105 2.41 -7.04 -17.07
N ALA A 106 1.36 -7.22 -17.87
CA ALA A 106 1.37 -6.82 -19.29
C ALA A 106 1.68 -5.32 -19.48
N LYS A 107 1.09 -4.45 -18.65
CA LYS A 107 1.37 -3.01 -18.67
C LYS A 107 2.81 -2.70 -18.26
N PHE A 108 3.34 -3.43 -17.29
CA PHE A 108 4.71 -3.25 -16.82
C PHE A 108 5.75 -3.79 -17.81
N ASP A 109 5.42 -4.84 -18.56
CA ASP A 109 6.26 -5.37 -19.65
C ASP A 109 6.37 -4.37 -20.80
N GLU A 110 5.27 -3.71 -21.17
CA GLU A 110 5.26 -2.64 -22.18
C GLU A 110 6.17 -1.47 -21.77
N MET A 111 6.12 -1.09 -20.48
CA MET A 111 7.01 -0.09 -19.89
C MET A 111 8.46 -0.59 -19.66
N LYS A 112 8.78 -1.83 -20.03
CA LYS A 112 10.09 -2.47 -19.85
C LYS A 112 10.59 -2.47 -18.40
N LEU A 113 9.67 -2.60 -17.45
CA LEU A 113 9.99 -2.63 -16.02
C LEU A 113 10.51 -4.00 -15.57
N PRO A 114 11.51 -4.05 -14.67
CA PRO A 114 12.10 -5.31 -14.21
C PRO A 114 11.07 -6.18 -13.47
N VAL A 115 11.27 -7.50 -13.50
CA VAL A 115 10.50 -8.46 -12.70
C VAL A 115 11.04 -8.56 -11.28
N CYS A 116 10.15 -8.58 -10.29
CA CYS A 116 10.49 -8.91 -8.92
C CYS A 116 10.07 -10.35 -8.60
N ASN A 117 10.98 -11.13 -7.99
CA ASN A 117 10.73 -12.53 -7.66
C ASN A 117 10.26 -12.73 -6.21
N LYS A 118 9.92 -11.68 -5.45
CA LYS A 118 9.49 -11.82 -4.05
C LYS A 118 8.02 -12.24 -3.97
N PRO A 119 7.71 -13.48 -3.50
CA PRO A 119 6.34 -13.99 -3.55
C PRO A 119 5.55 -13.73 -2.27
N ASN A 120 6.22 -13.52 -1.12
CA ASN A 120 5.58 -13.52 0.20
C ASN A 120 5.82 -12.21 0.94
N ILE A 121 4.92 -11.25 0.81
CA ILE A 121 4.90 -9.99 1.57
C ILE A 121 3.71 -10.03 2.52
N THR A 122 3.94 -9.71 3.80
CA THR A 122 3.00 -9.92 4.90
C THR A 122 1.86 -8.92 4.97
N SER A 123 2.08 -7.67 4.54
CA SER A 123 1.11 -6.58 4.61
C SER A 123 1.33 -5.60 3.46
N GLU A 124 0.30 -4.83 3.09
CA GLU A 124 0.39 -3.74 2.10
C GLU A 124 1.46 -2.71 2.47
N TYR A 125 1.58 -2.36 3.75
CA TYR A 125 2.65 -1.47 4.21
C TYR A 125 4.06 -2.02 3.90
N MET A 126 4.24 -3.34 4.05
CA MET A 126 5.51 -3.99 3.72
C MET A 126 5.72 -4.10 2.21
N LEU A 127 4.65 -4.05 1.41
CA LEU A 127 4.71 -4.00 -0.04
C LEU A 127 5.21 -2.63 -0.50
N ASP A 128 4.64 -1.55 0.03
CA ASP A 128 5.06 -0.18 -0.29
C ASP A 128 6.53 0.04 0.09
N ARG A 129 6.89 -0.33 1.32
CA ARG A 129 8.29 -0.26 1.78
C ARG A 129 9.22 -1.13 0.95
N HIS A 130 8.75 -2.28 0.44
CA HIS A 130 9.54 -3.11 -0.47
C HIS A 130 9.74 -2.43 -1.82
N MET A 131 8.72 -1.76 -2.36
CA MET A 131 8.84 -1.00 -3.60
C MET A 131 9.79 0.18 -3.45
N GLU A 132 9.70 0.94 -2.36
CA GLU A 132 10.60 2.07 -2.08
C GLU A 132 12.07 1.63 -1.98
N LEU A 133 12.34 0.53 -1.24
CA LEU A 133 13.72 0.11 -0.94
C LEU A 133 14.36 -0.74 -2.04
N LYS A 134 13.59 -1.61 -2.71
CA LYS A 134 14.14 -2.54 -3.73
C LYS A 134 13.94 -2.05 -5.16
N HIS A 135 12.93 -1.21 -5.39
CA HIS A 135 12.60 -0.70 -6.72
C HIS A 135 12.41 0.83 -6.72
N PRO A 136 13.38 1.61 -6.20
CA PRO A 136 13.21 3.06 -6.03
C PRO A 136 12.94 3.78 -7.35
N SER A 137 13.54 3.32 -8.46
CA SER A 137 13.34 3.90 -9.78
C SER A 137 11.93 3.63 -10.33
N VAL A 138 11.46 2.39 -10.20
CA VAL A 138 10.13 1.99 -10.66
C VAL A 138 9.03 2.64 -9.82
N TYR A 139 9.23 2.70 -8.51
CA TYR A 139 8.30 3.34 -7.60
C TYR A 139 8.11 4.82 -7.94
N LYS A 140 9.20 5.57 -8.15
CA LYS A 140 9.13 6.97 -8.58
C LYS A 140 8.44 7.17 -9.93
N LEU A 141 8.57 6.22 -10.85
CA LEU A 141 7.87 6.27 -12.13
C LEU A 141 6.37 6.06 -11.95
N LEU A 142 5.97 5.05 -11.18
CA LEU A 142 4.57 4.75 -10.89
C LEU A 142 3.90 5.87 -10.10
N GLU A 143 4.62 6.46 -9.14
CA GLU A 143 4.13 7.60 -8.38
C GLU A 143 3.93 8.83 -9.28
N ARG A 144 4.84 9.06 -10.24
CA ARG A 144 4.68 10.10 -11.25
C ARG A 144 3.47 9.85 -12.14
N GLU A 145 3.29 8.62 -12.61
CA GLU A 145 2.16 8.23 -13.45
C GLU A 145 0.83 8.40 -12.71
N ARG A 146 0.76 7.94 -11.45
CA ARG A 146 -0.42 8.12 -10.58
C ARG A 146 -0.77 9.59 -10.40
N ARG A 147 0.23 10.43 -10.10
CA ARG A 147 0.06 11.88 -9.95
C ARG A 147 -0.35 12.56 -11.26
N GLU A 148 0.02 12.02 -12.41
CA GLU A 148 -0.43 12.53 -13.71
C GLU A 148 -1.86 12.08 -14.05
N GLN A 149 -2.25 10.87 -13.68
CA GLN A 149 -3.61 10.37 -13.81
C GLN A 149 -4.57 11.17 -12.93
N GLU A 150 -4.27 11.37 -11.65
CA GLU A 150 -5.06 12.21 -10.74
C GLU A 150 -5.23 13.64 -11.30
N ARG A 151 -4.15 14.24 -11.83
CA ARG A 151 -4.22 15.57 -12.46
C ARG A 151 -5.06 15.59 -13.73
N LYS A 152 -5.15 14.48 -14.47
CA LYS A 152 -6.00 14.38 -15.67
C LYS A 152 -7.46 14.18 -15.27
N GLU A 153 -7.71 13.29 -14.31
CA GLU A 153 -9.04 13.04 -13.75
C GLU A 153 -9.60 14.33 -13.13
N ASP A 154 -8.83 15.10 -12.37
CA ASP A 154 -9.27 16.39 -11.82
C ASP A 154 -9.65 17.40 -12.92
N ARG A 155 -8.86 17.47 -14.01
CA ARG A 155 -9.17 18.35 -15.15
C ARG A 155 -10.42 17.89 -15.87
N GLU A 156 -10.62 16.59 -16.01
CA GLU A 156 -11.80 16.00 -16.65
C GLU A 156 -13.05 16.20 -15.79
N LEU A 157 -12.94 16.01 -14.48
CA LEU A 157 -14.01 16.29 -13.52
C LEU A 157 -14.37 17.78 -13.51
N GLN A 158 -13.39 18.68 -13.53
CA GLN A 158 -13.64 20.12 -13.66
C GLN A 158 -14.32 20.47 -14.98
N ARG A 159 -13.90 19.86 -16.10
CA ARG A 159 -14.57 20.05 -17.40
C ARG A 159 -16.02 19.56 -17.36
N MET A 160 -16.26 18.36 -16.84
CA MET A 160 -17.60 17.78 -16.69
C MET A 160 -18.48 18.64 -15.75
N MET A 161 -17.91 19.16 -14.66
CA MET A 161 -18.62 20.04 -13.74
C MET A 161 -19.00 21.37 -14.40
N VAL A 162 -18.10 22.00 -15.15
CA VAL A 162 -18.37 23.23 -15.90
C VAL A 162 -19.41 23.00 -17.00
N GLU A 163 -19.34 21.86 -17.70
CA GLU A 163 -20.33 21.49 -18.72
C GLU A 163 -21.73 21.29 -18.12
N SER A 164 -21.83 20.61 -16.97
CA SER A 164 -23.09 20.46 -16.23
C SER A 164 -23.66 21.80 -15.77
N LEU A 165 -22.81 22.70 -15.25
CA LEU A 165 -23.22 24.04 -14.84
C LEU A 165 -23.61 24.92 -16.04
N ALA A 166 -22.90 24.84 -17.16
CA ALA A 166 -23.23 25.55 -18.39
C ALA A 166 -24.54 25.04 -19.01
N GLY A 167 -24.79 23.73 -18.99
CA GLY A 167 -26.07 23.14 -19.42
C GLY A 167 -27.24 23.55 -18.54
N ASN A 168 -27.04 23.66 -17.23
CA ASN A 168 -28.06 24.16 -16.30
C ASN A 168 -28.29 25.67 -16.44
N LYS A 169 -27.24 26.46 -16.71
CA LYS A 169 -27.36 27.90 -16.98
C LYS A 169 -28.07 28.17 -18.30
N ALA A 170 -27.78 27.40 -19.36
CA ALA A 170 -28.51 27.48 -20.62
C ALA A 170 -30.00 27.09 -20.49
N LYS A 171 -30.35 26.19 -19.55
CA LYS A 171 -31.75 25.89 -19.20
C LYS A 171 -32.41 26.96 -18.34
N ALA A 172 -31.65 27.69 -17.51
CA ALA A 172 -32.15 28.84 -16.76
C ALA A 172 -32.34 30.08 -17.66
N ASP A 173 -31.39 30.34 -18.57
CA ASP A 173 -31.42 31.46 -19.51
C ASP A 173 -32.33 31.15 -20.73
N GLY A 174 -32.72 29.89 -20.93
CA GLY A 174 -33.73 29.44 -21.91
C GLY A 174 -35.15 29.32 -21.36
N ALA A 175 -35.37 29.64 -20.07
CA ALA A 175 -36.67 29.62 -19.41
C ALA A 175 -37.19 31.05 -19.12
N GLU A 176 -36.91 32.01 -20.00
CA GLU A 176 -37.63 33.30 -20.05
C GLU A 176 -38.03 33.66 -21.49
N ALA A 177 -38.72 32.75 -22.16
CA ALA A 177 -39.74 33.15 -23.13
C ALA A 177 -41.10 32.99 -22.43
N LYS A 178 -41.52 34.04 -21.71
CA LYS A 178 -42.93 34.27 -21.37
C LYS A 178 -43.74 33.97 -22.64
N PRO A 179 -44.71 33.03 -22.67
CA PRO A 179 -45.60 32.94 -23.81
C PRO A 179 -46.28 34.31 -23.92
N ALA A 180 -46.11 34.93 -25.09
CA ALA A 180 -46.74 36.20 -25.43
C ALA A 180 -48.21 36.14 -25.02
N LYS A 181 -48.67 37.18 -24.32
CA LYS A 181 -50.11 37.41 -24.09
C LYS A 181 -50.82 37.18 -25.42
N SER A 182 -51.55 36.07 -25.56
CA SER A 182 -52.48 35.93 -26.66
C SER A 182 -53.59 36.93 -26.40
N GLU A 183 -53.63 38.01 -27.18
CA GLU A 183 -54.77 38.91 -27.27
C GLU A 183 -56.00 38.04 -27.60
N LEU A 184 -56.89 37.88 -26.62
CA LEU A 184 -58.11 37.12 -26.77
C LEU A 184 -59.18 38.11 -27.16
N THR A 185 -59.54 38.11 -28.44
CA THR A 185 -60.49 39.07 -29.00
C THR A 185 -61.86 38.42 -29.19
N CYS A 186 -62.93 39.19 -29.01
CA CYS A 186 -64.30 38.71 -29.23
C CYS A 186 -64.67 38.79 -30.71
N GLU A 187 -65.12 37.69 -31.31
CA GLU A 187 -65.49 37.62 -32.73
C GLU A 187 -66.74 38.46 -33.09
N HIS A 188 -67.58 38.77 -32.11
CA HIS A 188 -68.84 39.49 -32.34
C HIS A 188 -68.71 41.02 -32.21
N CYS A 189 -67.74 41.51 -31.44
CA CYS A 189 -67.59 42.94 -31.17
C CYS A 189 -66.16 43.48 -31.33
N GLY A 190 -65.17 42.61 -31.51
CA GLY A 190 -63.76 42.97 -31.70
C GLY A 190 -63.06 43.52 -30.46
N ALA A 191 -63.63 43.39 -29.26
CA ALA A 191 -63.00 43.85 -28.02
C ALA A 191 -61.89 42.90 -27.56
N ASP A 192 -60.80 43.49 -27.04
CA ASP A 192 -59.61 42.75 -26.58
C ASP A 192 -59.68 42.44 -25.08
N PHE A 193 -59.38 41.19 -24.72
CA PHE A 193 -59.40 40.72 -23.33
C PHE A 193 -58.07 40.13 -22.91
N GLY A 194 -57.68 40.42 -21.67
CA GLY A 194 -56.41 39.98 -21.10
C GLY A 194 -56.40 38.53 -20.60
N THR A 195 -57.56 37.89 -20.43
CA THR A 195 -57.67 36.49 -19.99
C THR A 195 -58.91 35.83 -20.58
N LYS A 196 -58.84 34.51 -20.82
CA LYS A 196 -59.94 33.73 -21.42
C LYS A 196 -61.23 33.77 -20.60
N GLY A 197 -61.13 33.74 -19.27
CA GLY A 197 -62.30 33.79 -18.40
C GLY A 197 -63.08 35.10 -18.46
N VAL A 198 -62.46 36.21 -18.88
CA VAL A 198 -63.17 37.49 -19.08
C VAL A 198 -63.83 37.54 -20.46
N LEU A 199 -63.18 36.99 -21.50
CA LEU A 199 -63.78 36.85 -22.82
C LEU A 199 -65.04 35.96 -22.77
N ASP A 200 -64.96 34.80 -22.10
CA ASP A 200 -66.08 33.85 -22.03
C ASP A 200 -67.31 34.49 -21.35
N LYS A 201 -67.10 35.23 -20.24
CA LYS A 201 -68.18 35.99 -19.58
C LYS A 201 -68.76 37.08 -20.46
N HIS A 202 -67.91 37.80 -21.20
CA HIS A 202 -68.37 38.84 -22.11
C HIS A 202 -69.27 38.27 -23.22
N ILE A 203 -68.90 37.12 -23.79
CA ILE A 203 -69.73 36.45 -24.81
C ILE A 203 -71.08 36.03 -24.21
N GLU A 204 -71.10 35.51 -22.98
CA GLU A 204 -72.35 35.10 -22.34
C GLU A 204 -73.28 36.24 -21.94
N GLU A 205 -72.76 37.41 -21.58
CA GLU A 205 -73.58 38.54 -21.12
C GLU A 205 -74.02 39.46 -22.27
N MET A 206 -73.21 39.58 -23.33
CA MET A 206 -73.43 40.57 -24.40
C MET A 206 -73.85 39.96 -25.74
N HIS A 207 -73.65 38.66 -25.96
CA HIS A 207 -73.88 37.99 -27.25
C HIS A 207 -74.72 36.70 -27.16
N LYS A 208 -75.34 36.45 -26.01
CA LYS A 208 -76.26 35.35 -25.75
C LYS A 208 -77.69 35.84 -25.65
#